data_AF-C8NA36-F1
#
_entry.id   AF-C8NA36-F1
#
_cell.length_a   1.000
_cell.length_b   1.000
_cell.length_c   1.000
_cell.angle_alpha   90.00
_cell.angle_beta   90.00
_cell.angle_gamma   90.00
#
_symmetry.space_group_name_H-M   'P 1'
#
loop_
_entity.id
_entity.type
_entity.pdbx_description
1 polymer ?
#
loop_
_entity_poly.entity_id
_entity_poly.type
_entity_poly.pdbx_seq_one_letter_code
_entity_poly.pdbx_strand_id
1 'polypeptide(L)' 'MAAQHYPLVGDPLYGLATPSGKGLPPEVRQTLLAFPRQALHATALTLSHPADDDEITFASPLPADMQTLLAALRPLQSAT' A
#
# COMPACT_ATOMS: atom_id res chain seq x y z
N MET A 1 -3.77 10.90 3.12
CA MET A 1 -4.20 10.08 1.98
C MET A 1 -5.58 10.51 1.49
N ALA A 2 -6.69 9.99 2.02
CA ALA A 2 -8.04 10.31 1.51
C ALA A 2 -8.41 11.81 1.56
N ALA A 3 -8.12 12.50 2.66
CA ALA A 3 -8.35 13.95 2.80
C ALA A 3 -7.56 14.81 1.79
N GLN A 4 -6.50 14.28 1.19
CA GLN A 4 -5.72 14.94 0.14
C GLN A 4 -6.11 14.47 -1.27
N HIS A 5 -7.25 13.77 -1.40
CA HIS A 5 -7.73 13.17 -2.65
C HIS A 5 -6.89 12.00 -3.20
N TYR A 6 -6.08 11.37 -2.34
CA TYR A 6 -5.29 10.17 -2.66
C TYR A 6 -5.60 9.04 -1.67
N PRO A 7 -6.77 8.40 -1.73
CA PRO A 7 -7.10 7.30 -0.83
C PRO A 7 -6.23 6.06 -1.10
N LEU A 8 -6.11 5.20 -0.09
CA LEU A 8 -5.36 3.95 -0.22
C LEU A 8 -6.12 2.94 -1.08
N VAL A 9 -5.38 2.13 -1.83
CA VAL A 9 -5.95 0.98 -2.57
C VAL A 9 -6.52 -0.02 -1.57
N GLY A 10 -7.70 -0.56 -1.87
CA GLY A 10 -8.38 -1.55 -1.03
C GLY A 10 -8.91 -1.01 0.30
N ASP A 11 -8.98 0.32 0.49
CA ASP A 11 -9.60 0.92 1.67
C ASP A 11 -11.15 0.81 1.59
N PRO A 12 -11.81 0.06 2.48
CA PRO A 12 -13.26 -0.12 2.42
C PRO A 12 -14.04 1.10 2.89
N LEU A 13 -13.43 2.02 3.65
CA LEU A 13 -14.11 3.17 4.26
C LEU A 13 -13.90 4.46 3.46
N TYR A 14 -12.65 4.70 3.04
CA TYR A 14 -12.28 5.93 2.35
C TYR A 14 -11.85 5.72 0.89
N GLY A 15 -11.76 4.46 0.45
CA GLY A 15 -11.38 4.11 -0.91
C GLY A 15 -12.46 4.39 -1.93
N LEU A 16 -12.04 4.58 -3.18
CA LEU A 16 -12.97 4.67 -4.30
C LEU A 16 -13.40 3.26 -4.69
N ALA A 17 -14.70 3.01 -4.77
CA ALA A 17 -15.26 1.73 -5.23
C ALA A 17 -14.78 1.36 -6.65
N THR A 18 -14.36 2.36 -7.44
CA THR A 18 -13.65 2.16 -8.70
C THR A 18 -12.40 3.04 -8.74
N PRO A 19 -11.20 2.46 -8.97
CA PRO A 19 -9.99 3.26 -9.15
C PRO A 19 -10.17 4.23 -10.32
N SER A 20 -9.87 5.52 -10.10
CA SER A 20 -9.88 6.59 -11.10
C SER A 20 -8.73 6.43 -12.10
N GLY A 21 -8.65 5.31 -12.81
CA GLY A 21 -7.61 5.02 -13.78
C GLY A 21 -8.13 5.17 -15.21
N LYS A 22 -8.27 6.41 -15.71
CA LYS A 22 -8.38 6.60 -17.16
C LYS A 22 -7.05 6.14 -17.79
N GLY A 23 -7.10 5.12 -18.65
CA GLY A 23 -5.92 4.61 -19.35
C GLY A 23 -5.12 3.53 -18.63
N LEU A 24 -5.61 2.96 -17.52
CA LEU A 24 -4.97 1.78 -16.91
C LEU A 24 -5.24 0.52 -17.77
N PRO A 25 -4.23 -0.35 -17.96
CA PRO A 25 -4.47 -1.67 -18.55
C PRO A 25 -5.49 -2.47 -17.74
N PRO A 26 -6.34 -3.29 -18.38
CA PRO A 26 -7.38 -4.07 -17.70
C PRO A 26 -6.85 -4.94 -16.57
N GLU A 27 -5.69 -5.57 -16.75
CA GLU A 27 -5.06 -6.41 -15.75
C GLU A 27 -4.70 -5.63 -14.48
N VAL A 28 -4.10 -4.45 -14.61
CA VAL A 28 -3.72 -3.61 -13.47
C VAL A 28 -4.96 -3.09 -12.75
N ARG A 29 -5.99 -2.69 -13.51
CA ARG A 29 -7.27 -2.27 -12.93
C ARG A 29 -7.91 -3.39 -12.11
N GLN A 30 -7.87 -4.63 -12.60
CA GLN A 30 -8.39 -5.79 -11.88
C GLN A 30 -7.57 -6.06 -10.60
N THR A 31 -6.25 -5.95 -10.65
CA THR A 31 -5.38 -6.08 -9.45
C THR A 31 -5.74 -5.05 -8.39
N LEU A 32 -6.01 -3.80 -8.78
CA LEU A 32 -6.42 -2.73 -7.85
C LEU A 32 -7.79 -2.97 -7.23
N LEU A 33 -8.77 -3.42 -8.02
CA LEU A 33 -10.14 -3.70 -7.58
C LEU A 33 -10.22 -4.93 -6.67
N ALA A 34 -9.42 -5.95 -6.96
CA ALA A 34 -9.40 -7.20 -6.20
C ALA A 34 -8.50 -7.14 -4.95
N PHE A 35 -7.84 -6.02 -4.69
CA PHE A 35 -6.93 -5.90 -3.55
C PHE A 35 -7.73 -5.94 -2.23
N PRO A 36 -7.45 -6.90 -1.32
CA PRO A 36 -8.43 -7.33 -0.32
C PRO A 36 -8.53 -6.44 0.92
N ARG A 37 -7.63 -5.47 1.08
CA ARG A 37 -7.51 -4.62 2.28
C ARG A 37 -6.78 -3.32 1.94
N GLN A 38 -6.73 -2.39 2.89
CA GLN A 38 -5.89 -1.20 2.75
C GLN A 38 -4.44 -1.60 2.43
N ALA A 39 -3.89 -1.05 1.35
CA ALA A 39 -2.48 -1.15 0.97
C ALA A 39 -1.59 -0.33 1.92
N LEU A 40 -1.67 -0.67 3.21
CA LEU A 40 -0.94 -0.09 4.34
C LEU A 40 -0.16 -1.20 5.04
N HIS A 41 1.10 -0.91 5.35
CA HIS A 41 1.99 -1.83 6.06
C HIS A 41 2.93 -1.06 6.96
N ALA A 42 3.00 -1.48 8.23
CA ALA A 42 3.95 -0.95 9.19
C ALA A 42 5.28 -1.72 9.04
N THR A 43 6.18 -1.20 8.20
CA THR A 43 7.46 -1.85 7.89
C THR A 43 8.41 -1.90 9.07
N ALA A 44 8.39 -0.88 9.93
CA ALA A 44 9.26 -0.79 11.09
C ALA A 44 8.55 -0.12 12.27
N LEU A 45 8.98 -0.48 13.47
CA LEU A 45 8.57 0.12 14.74
C LEU A 45 9.82 0.33 15.59
N THR A 46 10.05 1.58 16.00
CA THR A 46 11.15 1.97 16.89
C THR A 46 10.56 2.54 18.18
N LEU A 47 11.07 2.10 19.33
CA LEU A 47 10.63 2.54 20.66
C LEU A 47 11.76 2.39 21.68
N SER A 48 11.66 3.11 22.80
CA SER A 48 12.54 2.93 23.96
C SER A 48 12.14 1.69 24.74
N HIS A 49 13.10 0.81 25.04
CA HIS A 49 12.86 -0.42 25.79
C HIS A 49 12.43 -0.08 27.23
N PRO A 50 11.31 -0.63 27.74
CA PRO A 50 10.72 -0.16 28.99
C PRO A 50 11.54 -0.46 30.25
N ALA A 51 12.55 -1.32 30.17
CA ALA A 51 13.38 -1.69 31.32
C ALA A 51 14.67 -0.85 31.44
N ASP A 52 15.21 -0.37 30.33
CA ASP A 52 16.56 0.22 30.25
C ASP A 52 16.62 1.50 29.39
N ASP A 53 15.51 1.89 28.76
CA ASP A 53 15.35 3.08 27.92
C ASP A 53 16.18 3.06 26.62
N ASP A 54 16.83 1.93 26.30
CA ASP A 54 17.58 1.74 25.07
C ASP A 54 16.66 1.72 23.84
N GLU A 55 17.09 2.35 22.75
CA GLU A 55 16.33 2.36 21.51
C GLU A 55 16.37 0.98 20.84
N ILE A 56 15.19 0.40 20.61
CA ILE A 56 15.05 -0.87 19.90
C ILE A 56 14.17 -0.69 18.67
N THR A 57 14.53 -1.40 17.60
CA THR A 57 13.79 -1.38 16.33
C THR A 57 13.41 -2.78 15.89
N PHE A 58 12.13 -2.93 15.54
CA PHE A 58 11.57 -4.11 14.92
C PHE A 58 11.25 -3.82 13.46
N ALA A 59 11.49 -4.78 12.57
CA ALA A 59 11.16 -4.67 11.16
C ALA A 59 10.36 -5.88 10.67
N SER A 60 9.49 -5.66 9.69
CA SER A 60 8.67 -6.69 9.07
C SER A 60 8.75 -6.60 7.54
N PRO A 61 9.02 -7.72 6.83
CA PRO A 61 9.12 -7.71 5.38
C PRO A 61 7.79 -7.31 4.73
N LEU A 62 7.87 -6.79 3.51
CA LEU A 62 6.68 -6.42 2.76
C LEU A 62 5.82 -7.67 2.47
N PRO A 63 4.52 -7.67 2.77
CA PRO A 63 3.67 -8.84 2.55
C PRO A 63 3.48 -9.14 1.05
N ALA A 64 3.21 -10.41 0.74
CA ALA A 64 3.18 -10.92 -0.64
C ALA A 64 2.10 -10.26 -1.52
N ASP A 65 0.97 -9.87 -0.92
CA ASP A 65 -0.10 -9.14 -1.60
C ASP A 65 0.42 -7.79 -2.12
N MET A 66 1.09 -7.01 -1.28
CA MET A 66 1.68 -5.71 -1.64
C MET A 66 2.84 -5.86 -2.62
N GLN A 67 3.65 -6.92 -2.50
CA GLN A 67 4.68 -7.22 -3.50
C GLN A 67 4.07 -7.42 -4.89
N THR A 68 2.98 -8.19 -4.97
CA THR A 68 2.24 -8.45 -6.22
C THR A 68 1.64 -7.16 -6.78
N LEU A 69 1.03 -6.35 -5.91
CA LEU A 69 0.48 -5.05 -6.30
C LEU A 69 1.54 -4.12 -6.88
N LEU A 70 2.70 -3.99 -6.22
CA LEU A 70 3.80 -3.15 -6.70
C LEU A 70 4.40 -3.66 -8.01
N ALA A 71 4.48 -4.99 -8.19
CA ALA A 71 4.97 -5.58 -9.43
C ALA A 71 4.07 -5.23 -10.62
N ALA A 72 2.74 -5.19 -10.42
CA ALA A 72 1.79 -4.78 -11.45
C ALA A 72 1.86 -3.28 -11.78
N LEU A 73 2.18 -2.43 -10.80
CA LEU A 73 2.20 -0.97 -10.96
C LEU A 73 3.53 -0.41 -11.49
N ARG A 74 4.67 -1.02 -11.15
CA ARG A 74 6.00 -0.50 -11.47
C ARG A 74 6.23 -0.24 -12.97
N PRO A 75 5.79 -1.08 -13.92
CA PRO A 75 5.98 -0.83 -15.36
C PRO A 75 5.28 0.44 -15.85
N LEU A 76 4.21 0.87 -15.19
CA LEU A 76 3.45 2.08 -15.56
C LEU A 76 4.20 3.37 -15.21
N GLN A 77 5.16 3.32 -14.28
CA GLN A 77 5.92 4.50 -13.83
C GLN A 77 7.01 4.92 -14.83
N SER A 78 7.45 4.00 -15.69
CA SER A 78 8.49 4.24 -16.70
C SER A 78 7.98 4.82 -18.03
N ALA A 79 6.68 5.13 -18.13
CA ALA A 79 6.04 5.64 -19.35
C ALA A 79 5.74 7.15 -19.31
N THR A 80 6.39 7.90 -18.41
CA THR A 80 6.33 9.37 -18.31
C THR A 80 7.74 9.95 -18.39
#